data_AF-A0A2V9VX46-F1
#
_entry.id   AF-A0A2V9VX46-F1
#
_cell.length_a   1.000
_cell.length_b   1.000
_cell.length_c   1.000
_cell.angle_alpha   90.00
_cell.angle_beta   90.00
_cell.angle_gamma   90.00
#
_symmetry.space_group_name_H-M   'P 1'
#
loop_
_entity.id
_entity.type
_entity.pdbx_description
1 polymer ?
#
loop_
_entity_poly.entity_id
_entity_poly.type
_entity_poly.pdbx_seq_one_letter_code
_entity_poly.pdbx_strand_id
1 'polypeptide(L)'
;MMLAYRLVRLIETHSDGLAAGLLKKVQQSELAQDYAKVPAQDLERRVYEIYRHLGDWLLGKSEFDIKERYREIGARRAEQQVPLSQLIWVIVLTKENLWDYLKHEAGMERPAEVFGELEMLQLLDQFFDRAIFYASQGYEEACMRARAARAALEVSGG
;
A
#
# COMPACT_ATOMS: atom_id res chain seq x y z
N MET A 1 5.06 -16.79 14.65
CA MET A 1 6.47 -16.37 14.46
C MET A 1 7.13 -16.95 13.20
N MET A 2 7.21 -18.28 12.98
CA MET A 2 7.89 -18.82 11.78
C MET A 2 7.20 -18.43 10.45
N LEU A 3 5.87 -18.28 10.43
CA LEU A 3 5.12 -17.94 9.22
C LEU A 3 5.24 -16.49 8.79
N ALA A 4 5.23 -15.54 9.74
CA ALA A 4 5.52 -14.14 9.46
C ALA A 4 6.92 -13.98 8.84
N TYR A 5 7.92 -14.69 9.37
CA TYR A 5 9.27 -14.71 8.81
C TYR A 5 9.34 -15.34 7.41
N ARG A 6 8.61 -16.44 7.15
CA ARG A 6 8.51 -17.03 5.81
C ARG A 6 7.89 -16.06 4.80
N LEU A 7 6.82 -15.36 5.20
CA LEU A 7 6.17 -14.35 4.37
C LEU A 7 7.10 -13.16 4.10
N VAL A 8 7.80 -12.65 5.11
CA VAL A 8 8.80 -11.59 4.95
C VAL A 8 9.88 -12.04 3.95
N ARG A 9 10.42 -13.24 4.13
CA ARG A 9 11.45 -13.78 3.21
C ARG A 9 10.92 -13.96 1.79
N LEU A 10 9.68 -14.38 1.62
CA LEU A 10 9.05 -14.48 0.31
C LEU A 10 8.92 -13.09 -0.33
N ILE A 11 8.44 -12.11 0.43
CA ILE A 11 8.33 -10.72 -0.02
C ILE A 11 9.71 -10.17 -0.42
N GLU A 12 10.74 -10.39 0.37
CA GLU A 12 12.12 -9.95 0.08
C GLU A 12 12.67 -10.64 -1.18
N THR A 13 12.53 -11.97 -1.27
CA THR A 13 13.08 -12.79 -2.36
C THR A 13 12.39 -12.52 -3.70
N HIS A 14 11.09 -12.22 -3.67
CA HIS A 14 10.27 -12.02 -4.86
C HIS A 14 9.86 -10.56 -5.06
N SER A 15 10.54 -9.62 -4.41
CA SER A 15 10.21 -8.19 -4.42
C SER A 15 10.14 -7.59 -5.84
N ASP A 16 11.06 -7.96 -6.73
CA ASP A 16 11.06 -7.51 -8.13
C ASP A 16 9.83 -8.02 -8.91
N GLY A 17 9.48 -9.29 -8.73
CA GLY A 17 8.30 -9.88 -9.37
C GLY A 17 7.01 -9.25 -8.84
N LEU A 18 6.93 -9.08 -7.52
CA LEU A 18 5.82 -8.41 -6.86
C LEU A 18 5.68 -6.97 -7.38
N ALA A 19 6.79 -6.24 -7.54
CA ALA A 19 6.81 -4.90 -8.13
C ALA A 19 6.30 -4.86 -9.57
N ALA A 20 6.83 -5.72 -10.44
CA ALA A 20 6.41 -5.82 -11.83
C ALA A 20 4.93 -6.22 -11.97
N GLY A 21 4.46 -7.16 -11.14
CA GLY A 21 3.08 -7.63 -11.12
C GLY A 21 2.10 -6.53 -10.72
N LEU A 22 2.42 -5.77 -9.66
CA LEU A 22 1.61 -4.64 -9.24
C LEU A 22 1.63 -3.52 -10.28
N LEU A 23 2.79 -3.16 -10.83
CA LEU A 23 2.91 -2.15 -11.89
C LEU A 23 1.98 -2.50 -13.07
N LYS A 24 2.02 -3.75 -13.52
CA LYS A 24 1.15 -4.25 -14.58
C LYS A 24 -0.32 -4.14 -14.21
N LYS A 25 -0.72 -4.56 -13.01
CA LYS A 25 -2.12 -4.45 -12.53
C LYS A 25 -2.60 -3.01 -12.49
N VAL A 26 -1.78 -2.08 -12.00
CA VAL A 26 -2.11 -0.65 -11.94
C VAL A 26 -2.26 -0.07 -13.34
N GLN A 27 -1.32 -0.36 -14.26
CA GLN A 27 -1.38 0.11 -15.64
C GLN A 27 -2.58 -0.43 -16.42
N GLN A 28 -3.03 -1.64 -16.09
CA GLN A 28 -4.18 -2.28 -16.74
C GLN A 28 -5.53 -1.92 -16.10
N SER A 29 -5.53 -1.22 -14.96
CA SER A 29 -6.76 -0.95 -14.22
C SER A 29 -7.40 0.37 -14.65
N GLU A 30 -8.62 0.29 -15.18
CA GLU A 30 -9.45 1.47 -15.48
C GLU A 30 -9.81 2.29 -14.21
N LEU A 31 -9.70 1.67 -13.03
CA LEU A 31 -9.95 2.32 -11.74
C LEU A 31 -8.71 3.01 -11.16
N ALA A 32 -7.56 2.97 -11.84
CA ALA A 32 -6.31 3.62 -11.44
C ALA A 32 -5.71 4.52 -12.54
N GLN A 33 -6.55 5.07 -13.42
CA GLN A 33 -6.10 5.81 -14.61
C GLN A 33 -5.24 7.05 -14.29
N ASP A 34 -5.54 7.80 -13.22
CA ASP A 34 -4.74 8.98 -12.83
C ASP A 34 -3.42 8.59 -12.15
N TYR A 35 -3.26 7.33 -11.75
CA TYR A 35 -1.96 6.82 -11.29
C TYR A 35 -0.94 6.73 -12.44
N ALA A 36 -1.37 6.76 -13.71
CA ALA A 36 -0.48 6.90 -14.86
C ALA A 36 0.27 8.26 -14.90
N LYS A 37 -0.18 9.26 -14.13
CA LYS A 37 0.52 10.54 -13.95
C LYS A 37 1.74 10.43 -13.04
N VAL A 38 1.87 9.32 -12.30
CA VAL A 38 3.03 9.04 -11.45
C VAL A 38 4.14 8.43 -12.32
N PRO A 39 5.39 8.93 -12.25
CA PRO A 39 6.50 8.35 -13.00
C PRO A 39 6.65 6.84 -12.72
N ALA A 40 6.91 6.04 -13.75
CA ALA A 40 7.03 4.58 -13.60
C ALA A 40 8.10 4.17 -12.58
N GLN A 41 9.23 4.89 -12.53
CA GLN A 41 10.29 4.67 -11.54
C GLN A 41 9.84 4.98 -10.09
N ASP A 42 8.96 5.98 -9.91
CA ASP A 42 8.35 6.25 -8.62
C ASP A 42 7.37 5.16 -8.23
N LEU A 43 6.72 4.52 -9.22
CA LEU A 43 5.81 3.41 -8.96
C LEU A 43 6.58 2.18 -8.49
N GLU A 44 7.60 1.73 -9.22
CA GLU A 44 8.43 0.57 -8.85
C GLU A 44 9.06 0.75 -7.46
N ARG A 45 9.65 1.93 -7.19
CA ARG A 45 10.22 2.24 -5.88
C ARG A 45 9.17 2.19 -4.77
N ARG A 46 7.95 2.70 -5.04
CA ARG A 46 6.87 2.64 -4.05
C ARG A 46 6.33 1.25 -3.84
N VAL A 47 6.30 0.41 -4.86
CA VAL A 47 5.91 -0.99 -4.68
C VAL A 47 6.91 -1.70 -3.76
N TYR A 48 8.20 -1.49 -3.99
CA TYR A 48 9.26 -2.00 -3.12
C TYR A 48 9.10 -1.50 -1.67
N GLU A 49 8.81 -0.21 -1.50
CA GLU A 49 8.56 0.39 -0.19
C GLU A 49 7.35 -0.24 0.51
N ILE A 50 6.23 -0.45 -0.18
CA ILE A 50 5.03 -1.07 0.42
C ILE A 50 5.34 -2.48 0.93
N TYR A 51 6.03 -3.28 0.13
CA TYR A 51 6.41 -4.64 0.50
C TYR A 51 7.40 -4.70 1.67
N ARG A 52 8.37 -3.79 1.70
CA ARG A 52 9.28 -3.63 2.82
C ARG A 52 8.54 -3.22 4.11
N HIS A 53 7.57 -2.31 4.02
CA HIS A 53 6.77 -1.90 5.19
C HIS A 53 5.92 -3.02 5.73
N LEU A 54 5.39 -3.86 4.85
CA LEU A 54 4.65 -5.05 5.25
C LEU A 54 5.56 -6.05 5.97
N GLY A 55 6.77 -6.29 5.45
CA GLY A 55 7.75 -7.13 6.13
C GLY A 55 8.13 -6.60 7.52
N ASP A 56 8.39 -5.30 7.61
CA ASP A 56 8.67 -4.59 8.86
C ASP A 56 7.53 -4.74 9.89
N TRP A 57 6.28 -4.61 9.45
CA TRP A 57 5.09 -4.77 10.29
C TRP A 57 4.98 -6.20 10.84
N LEU A 58 5.15 -7.19 9.97
CA LEU A 58 5.05 -8.61 10.32
C LEU A 58 6.13 -9.06 11.31
N LEU A 59 7.27 -8.36 11.36
CA LEU A 59 8.35 -8.60 12.32
C LEU A 59 8.17 -7.87 13.66
N GLY A 60 7.05 -7.18 13.86
CA GLY A 60 6.70 -6.56 15.14
C GLY A 60 7.09 -5.09 15.29
N LYS A 61 7.27 -4.34 14.19
CA LYS A 61 7.38 -2.87 14.27
C LYS A 61 6.04 -2.23 14.67
N SER A 62 6.11 -1.05 15.28
CA SER A 62 5.00 -0.44 16.02
C SER A 62 3.91 0.16 15.12
N GLU A 63 2.66 0.16 15.58
CA GLU A 63 1.50 0.79 14.91
C GLU A 63 1.74 2.25 14.52
N PHE A 64 2.61 2.91 15.28
CA PHE A 64 3.06 4.27 15.03
C PHE A 64 3.77 4.42 13.67
N ASP A 65 4.57 3.44 13.27
CA ASP A 65 5.35 3.48 12.03
C ASP A 65 4.47 3.37 10.78
N ILE A 66 3.39 2.58 10.86
CA ILE A 66 2.38 2.51 9.78
C ILE A 66 1.61 3.83 9.68
N LYS A 67 1.17 4.36 10.82
CA LYS A 67 0.36 5.57 10.86
C LYS A 67 1.05 6.73 10.15
N GLU A 68 2.24 7.13 10.61
CA GLU A 68 2.91 8.31 10.05
C GLU A 68 3.24 8.12 8.58
N ARG A 69 3.67 6.91 8.19
CA ARG A 69 4.06 6.63 6.82
C ARG A 69 2.90 6.63 5.85
N TYR A 70 1.79 5.99 6.18
CA TYR A 70 0.63 5.97 5.30
C TYR A 70 -0.06 7.33 5.23
N ARG A 71 -0.02 8.13 6.29
CA ARG A 71 -0.44 9.54 6.21
C ARG A 71 0.41 10.33 5.22
N GLU A 72 1.73 10.16 5.25
CA GLU A 72 2.61 10.82 4.27
C GLU A 72 2.31 10.37 2.84
N ILE A 73 2.07 9.07 2.62
CA ILE A 73 1.67 8.54 1.30
C ILE A 73 0.37 9.22 0.83
N GLY A 74 -0.65 9.30 1.70
CA GLY A 74 -1.90 9.97 1.41
C GLY A 74 -1.73 11.44 1.04
N ALA A 75 -0.97 12.18 1.85
CA ALA A 75 -0.70 13.59 1.62
C ALA A 75 -0.01 13.85 0.27
N ARG A 76 1.04 13.08 -0.03
CA ARG A 76 1.76 13.17 -1.32
C ARG A 76 0.84 12.91 -2.51
N ARG A 77 -0.14 12.01 -2.39
CA ARG A 77 -1.09 11.70 -3.47
C ARG A 77 -2.11 12.81 -3.69
N ALA A 78 -2.57 13.44 -2.61
CA ALA A 78 -3.41 14.63 -2.70
C ALA A 78 -2.68 15.78 -3.41
N GLU A 79 -1.40 16.01 -3.08
CA GLU A 79 -0.55 17.02 -3.73
C GLU A 79 -0.38 16.74 -5.24
N GLN A 80 -0.30 15.46 -5.61
CA GLN A 80 -0.23 15.01 -7.00
C GLN A 80 -1.61 14.96 -7.71
N GLN A 81 -2.68 15.41 -7.04
CA GLN A 81 -4.05 15.43 -7.57
C GLN A 81 -4.57 14.05 -8.01
N VAL A 82 -4.08 12.98 -7.38
CA VAL A 82 -4.59 11.62 -7.59
C VAL A 82 -5.86 11.45 -6.77
N PRO A 83 -7.01 11.02 -7.32
CA PRO A 83 -8.21 10.84 -6.53
C PRO A 83 -8.02 9.81 -5.40
N LEU A 84 -8.60 10.07 -4.23
CA LEU A 84 -8.53 9.16 -3.08
C LEU A 84 -9.01 7.74 -3.42
N SER A 85 -10.07 7.61 -4.22
CA SER A 85 -10.59 6.32 -4.67
C SER A 85 -9.53 5.49 -5.41
N GLN A 86 -8.70 6.13 -6.23
CA GLN A 86 -7.63 5.43 -6.96
C GLN A 86 -6.47 5.06 -6.04
N LEU A 87 -6.13 5.90 -5.06
CA LEU A 87 -5.17 5.54 -4.02
C LEU A 87 -5.62 4.29 -3.25
N ILE A 88 -6.87 4.27 -2.78
CA ILE A 88 -7.44 3.11 -2.09
C ILE A 88 -7.39 1.89 -3.00
N TRP A 89 -7.79 2.04 -4.26
CA TRP A 89 -7.79 0.94 -5.23
C TRP A 89 -6.38 0.38 -5.46
N VAL A 90 -5.35 1.21 -5.55
CA VAL A 90 -3.96 0.74 -5.68
C VAL A 90 -3.49 -0.03 -4.44
N ILE A 91 -3.93 0.36 -3.23
CA ILE A 91 -3.65 -0.42 -2.01
C ILE A 91 -4.33 -1.79 -2.08
N VAL A 92 -5.58 -1.85 -2.57
CA VAL A 92 -6.31 -3.12 -2.81
C VAL A 92 -5.58 -3.99 -3.83
N LEU A 93 -5.17 -3.43 -4.97
CA LEU A 93 -4.39 -4.17 -5.98
C LEU A 93 -3.07 -4.70 -5.42
N THR A 94 -2.46 -3.98 -4.48
CA THR A 94 -1.23 -4.43 -3.79
C THR A 94 -1.48 -5.68 -2.96
N LYS A 95 -2.59 -5.70 -2.21
CA LYS A 95 -3.05 -6.85 -1.43
C LYS A 95 -3.37 -8.05 -2.33
N GLU A 96 -4.08 -7.82 -3.44
CA GLU A 96 -4.40 -8.86 -4.41
C GLU A 96 -3.15 -9.45 -5.07
N ASN A 97 -2.21 -8.60 -5.47
CA ASN A 97 -0.95 -9.04 -6.06
C ASN A 97 -0.18 -9.94 -5.10
N LEU A 98 -0.10 -9.58 -3.82
CA LEU A 98 0.53 -10.43 -2.81
C LEU A 98 -0.19 -11.78 -2.68
N TRP A 99 -1.52 -11.77 -2.66
CA TRP A 99 -2.32 -13.00 -2.61
C TRP A 99 -2.10 -13.91 -3.82
N ASP A 100 -1.98 -13.35 -5.01
CA ASP A 100 -1.72 -14.12 -6.23
C ASP A 100 -0.34 -14.80 -6.16
N TYR A 101 0.67 -14.08 -5.65
CA TYR A 101 2.01 -14.65 -5.41
C TYR A 101 2.00 -15.77 -4.38
N LEU A 102 1.30 -15.58 -3.25
CA LEU A 102 1.18 -16.61 -2.22
C LEU A 102 0.51 -17.87 -2.74
N LYS A 103 -0.53 -17.73 -3.58
CA LYS A 103 -1.20 -18.87 -4.22
C LYS A 103 -0.31 -19.60 -5.21
N HIS A 104 0.53 -18.88 -5.96
CA HIS A 104 1.47 -19.49 -6.90
C HIS A 104 2.59 -20.25 -6.21
N GLU A 105 3.16 -19.69 -5.13
CA GLU A 105 4.21 -20.34 -4.33
C GLU A 105 3.68 -21.54 -3.51
N ALA A 106 2.41 -21.50 -3.08
CA ALA A 106 1.78 -22.57 -2.29
C ALA A 106 1.35 -23.83 -3.09
N GLY A 107 1.89 -24.07 -4.29
CA GLY A 107 1.53 -25.20 -5.15
C GLY A 107 1.53 -26.57 -4.44
N MET A 108 0.34 -27.17 -4.30
CA MET A 108 -0.01 -28.61 -4.16
C MET A 108 0.65 -29.50 -3.09
N GLU A 109 1.46 -29.02 -2.14
CA GLU A 109 2.00 -29.92 -1.10
C GLU A 109 2.16 -29.26 0.29
N ARG A 110 1.09 -29.28 1.11
CA ARG A 110 1.07 -29.80 2.50
C ARG A 110 -0.11 -29.22 3.32
N PRO A 111 -1.15 -30.01 3.62
CA PRO A 111 -2.33 -29.57 4.38
C PRO A 111 -2.12 -29.40 5.91
N ALA A 112 -0.88 -29.19 6.39
CA ALA A 112 -0.56 -29.26 7.82
C ALA A 112 -0.33 -27.90 8.52
N GLU A 113 -0.39 -26.75 7.83
CA GLU A 113 -0.12 -25.41 8.41
C GLU A 113 -1.36 -24.49 8.50
N VAL A 114 -2.58 -25.03 8.39
CA VAL A 114 -3.86 -24.28 8.28
C VAL A 114 -4.09 -23.25 9.42
N PHE A 115 -3.67 -23.55 10.66
CA PHE A 115 -3.91 -22.63 11.78
C PHE A 115 -2.99 -21.41 11.78
N GLY A 116 -1.75 -21.56 11.34
CA GLY A 116 -0.83 -20.44 11.24
C GLY A 116 -1.07 -19.57 9.99
N GLU A 117 -1.67 -20.17 8.95
CA GLU A 117 -2.13 -19.43 7.77
C GLU A 117 -3.24 -18.44 8.15
N LEU A 118 -4.23 -18.85 8.96
CA LEU A 118 -5.33 -17.95 9.37
C LEU A 118 -4.87 -16.71 10.15
N GLU A 119 -3.94 -16.87 11.10
CA GLU A 119 -3.35 -15.74 11.85
C GLU A 119 -2.59 -14.78 10.92
N MET A 120 -1.86 -15.32 9.95
CA MET A 120 -1.16 -14.52 8.93
C MET A 120 -2.15 -13.75 8.06
N LEU A 121 -3.25 -14.37 7.63
CA LEU A 121 -4.29 -13.69 6.85
C LEU A 121 -4.90 -12.52 7.63
N GLN A 122 -5.18 -12.72 8.91
CA GLN A 122 -5.68 -11.65 9.78
C GLN A 122 -4.68 -10.50 9.93
N LEU A 123 -3.38 -10.79 10.07
CA LEU A 123 -2.34 -9.76 10.16
C LEU A 123 -2.19 -8.97 8.86
N LEU A 124 -2.29 -9.65 7.71
CA LEU A 124 -2.30 -9.01 6.40
C LEU A 124 -3.52 -8.11 6.23
N ASP A 125 -4.71 -8.58 6.58
CA ASP A 125 -5.93 -7.79 6.52
C ASP A 125 -5.82 -6.54 7.39
N GLN A 126 -5.41 -6.69 8.66
CA GLN A 126 -5.20 -5.56 9.57
C GLN A 126 -4.18 -4.55 9.03
N PHE A 127 -3.09 -5.01 8.40
CA PHE A 127 -2.11 -4.12 7.79
C PHE A 127 -2.73 -3.27 6.68
N PHE A 128 -3.43 -3.90 5.73
CA PHE A 128 -4.01 -3.19 4.59
C PHE A 128 -5.18 -2.29 5.00
N ASP A 129 -5.98 -2.69 5.98
CA ASP A 129 -7.05 -1.86 6.53
C ASP A 129 -6.50 -0.59 7.19
N ARG A 130 -5.44 -0.73 8.01
CA ARG A 130 -4.73 0.41 8.62
C ARG A 130 -4.08 1.29 7.57
N ALA A 131 -3.46 0.70 6.55
CA ALA A 131 -2.87 1.42 5.44
C ALA A 131 -3.91 2.30 4.72
N ILE A 132 -5.09 1.74 4.40
CA ILE A 132 -6.19 2.48 3.77
C ILE A 132 -6.67 3.62 4.68
N PHE A 133 -6.90 3.34 5.95
CA PHE A 133 -7.38 4.33 6.90
C PHE A 133 -6.43 5.52 7.05
N TYR A 134 -5.15 5.27 7.33
CA TYR A 134 -4.16 6.33 7.54
C TYR A 134 -3.80 7.07 6.24
N ALA A 135 -3.81 6.39 5.09
CA ALA A 135 -3.67 7.04 3.79
C ALA A 135 -4.83 7.99 3.51
N SER A 136 -6.06 7.61 3.86
CA SER A 136 -7.24 8.46 3.73
C SER A 136 -7.14 9.69 4.62
N GLN A 137 -6.74 9.51 5.89
CA GLN A 137 -6.52 10.64 6.80
C GLN A 137 -5.48 11.64 6.27
N GLY A 138 -4.31 11.16 5.85
CA GLY A 138 -3.25 12.05 5.33
C GLY A 138 -3.66 12.77 4.04
N TYR A 139 -4.45 12.10 3.20
CA TYR A 139 -5.02 12.69 1.99
C TYR A 139 -5.99 13.84 2.33
N GLU A 140 -6.93 13.60 3.24
CA GLU A 140 -7.90 14.60 3.68
C GLU A 140 -7.21 15.81 4.32
N GLU A 141 -6.22 15.58 5.18
CA GLU A 141 -5.44 16.65 5.82
C GLU A 141 -4.71 17.53 4.81
N ALA A 142 -4.12 16.93 3.77
CA ALA A 142 -3.48 17.67 2.69
C ALA A 142 -4.50 18.50 1.88
N CYS A 143 -5.65 17.91 1.54
CA CYS A 143 -6.73 18.64 0.86
C CYS A 143 -7.24 19.82 1.69
N MET A 144 -7.42 19.64 3.00
CA MET A 144 -7.87 20.69 3.91
C MET A 144 -6.85 21.83 4.01
N ARG A 145 -5.56 21.50 4.14
CA ARG A 145 -4.46 22.51 4.11
C ARG A 145 -4.45 23.29 2.80
N ALA A 146 -4.59 22.62 1.66
CA ALA A 146 -4.61 23.26 0.35
C ALA A 146 -5.81 24.21 0.18
N ARG A 147 -6.99 23.79 0.66
CA ARG A 147 -8.21 24.64 0.66
C ARG A 147 -8.04 25.88 1.54
N ALA A 148 -7.51 25.71 2.76
CA ALA A 148 -7.27 26.81 3.68
C ALA A 148 -6.26 27.82 3.13
N ALA A 149 -5.18 27.35 2.50
CA ALA A 149 -4.18 28.20 1.86
C ALA A 149 -4.78 29.03 0.71
N ARG A 150 -5.65 28.45 -0.12
CA ARG A 150 -6.36 29.17 -1.20
C ARG A 150 -7.28 30.26 -0.64
N ALA A 151 -8.07 29.95 0.38
CA ALA A 151 -8.95 30.93 1.01
C ALA A 151 -8.18 32.12 1.61
N ALA A 152 -7.00 31.87 2.22
CA ALA A 152 -6.16 32.94 2.76
C ALA A 152 -5.59 33.87 1.68
N LEU A 153 -5.26 33.33 0.50
CA LEU A 153 -4.79 34.12 -0.65
C LEU A 153 -5.90 34.99 -1.25
N GLU A 154 -7.13 34.49 -1.30
CA GLU A 154 -8.30 35.24 -1.79
C GLU A 154 -8.66 36.42 -0.86
N VAL A 155 -8.53 36.24 0.46
CA VAL A 155 -8.81 37.30 1.46
C VAL A 155 -7.72 38.38 1.52
N SER A 156 -6.48 38.07 1.12
CA SER A 156 -5.36 39.03 1.15
C SER A 156 -5.17 39.80 -0.15
N GLY A 157 -5.84 39.39 -1.24
CA GLY A 157 -5.76 40.03 -2.56
C GLY A 157 -6.94 40.95 -2.91
N GLY A 158 -7.95 41.08 -2.04
CA GLY A 158 -9.11 41.97 -2.21
C GLY A 158 -9.14 43.09 -1.18
#